data_AF-A0A2M7KW51-F1
#
_entry.id   AF-A0A2M7KW51-F1
#
_cell.length_a   1.000
_cell.length_b   1.000
_cell.length_c   1.000
_cell.angle_alpha   90.00
_cell.angle_beta   90.00
_cell.angle_gamma   90.00
#
_symmetry.space_group_name_H-M   'P 1'
#
loop_
_entity.id
_entity.type
_entity.pdbx_description
1 polymer ?
#
loop_
_entity_poly.entity_id
_entity_poly.type
_entity_poly.pdbx_seq_one_letter_code
_entity_poly.pdbx_strand_id
1 'polypeptide(L)'
;MDLIGHILAALAAIAAGLINALAGGGTLITFPVLMAVGLPAVSANVTNTVALCPGYLGGTLAQSKDLKDQKKRLWVLLPAGVLGGLAGGILLLNTGEKLFADLVPYLILLASTLLAIQNPVRAWLTHRAEHSLSQEQGKAKVVSEFWA
;
A
#
# COMPACT_ATOMS: atom_id res chain seq x y z
N MET A 1 4.40 -17.59 -27.81
CA MET A 1 4.01 -17.82 -26.39
C MET A 1 2.75 -18.67 -26.41
N ASP A 2 2.80 -19.87 -25.85
CA ASP A 2 1.67 -20.81 -25.90
C ASP A 2 0.53 -20.39 -24.95
N LEU A 3 -0.68 -20.91 -25.16
CA LEU A 3 -1.89 -20.58 -24.35
C LEU A 3 -1.66 -20.79 -22.84
N ILE A 4 -0.89 -21.81 -22.49
CA ILE A 4 -0.50 -22.12 -21.10
C ILE A 4 0.31 -20.98 -20.49
N GLY A 5 1.22 -20.37 -21.26
CA GLY A 5 2.03 -19.24 -20.80
C GLY A 5 1.19 -18.01 -20.45
N HIS A 6 0.14 -17.73 -21.23
CA HIS A 6 -0.78 -16.63 -20.96
C HIS A 6 -1.62 -16.87 -19.71
N ILE A 7 -2.10 -18.09 -19.49
CA ILE A 7 -2.87 -18.46 -18.29
C ILE A 7 -2.00 -18.35 -17.04
N LEU A 8 -0.76 -18.85 -17.09
CA LEU A 8 0.18 -18.74 -15.98
C LEU A 8 0.55 -17.29 -15.69
N ALA A 9 0.78 -16.47 -16.71
CA ALA A 9 1.04 -15.04 -16.55
C ALA A 9 -0.15 -14.30 -15.93
N ALA A 10 -1.39 -14.64 -16.33
CA ALA A 10 -2.59 -14.06 -15.76
C ALA A 10 -2.76 -14.43 -14.27
N LEU A 11 -2.55 -15.70 -13.91
CA LEU A 11 -2.59 -16.15 -12.52
C LEU A 11 -1.49 -15.51 -11.66
N ALA A 12 -0.27 -15.39 -12.20
CA ALA A 12 0.83 -14.72 -11.54
C ALA A 12 0.54 -13.23 -11.33
N ALA A 13 -0.05 -12.55 -12.32
CA ALA A 13 -0.46 -11.15 -12.20
C ALA A 13 -1.55 -10.96 -11.14
N ILE A 14 -2.54 -11.86 -11.08
CA ILE A 14 -3.58 -11.85 -10.03
C ILE A 14 -2.98 -12.07 -8.65
N ALA A 15 -2.10 -13.07 -8.49
CA ALA A 15 -1.44 -13.36 -7.23
C ALA A 15 -0.52 -12.21 -6.78
N ALA A 16 0.26 -11.64 -7.69
CA ALA A 16 1.10 -10.47 -7.43
C ALA A 16 0.24 -9.26 -7.00
N GLY A 17 -0.89 -9.03 -7.67
CA GLY A 17 -1.87 -8.02 -7.29
C GLY A 17 -2.44 -8.23 -5.90
N LEU A 18 -2.76 -9.47 -5.54
CA LEU A 18 -3.27 -9.84 -4.22
C LEU A 18 -2.24 -9.61 -3.12
N ILE A 19 -0.99 -10.05 -3.33
CA ILE A 19 0.12 -9.85 -2.38
C ILE A 19 0.39 -8.35 -2.19
N ASN A 20 0.36 -7.58 -3.28
CA ASN A 20 0.56 -6.15 -3.21
C ASN A 20 -0.60 -5.42 -2.50
N ALA A 21 -1.84 -5.89 -2.67
CA ALA A 21 -3.00 -5.35 -1.95
C ALA A 21 -2.98 -5.70 -0.45
N LEU A 22 -2.50 -6.89 -0.08
CA LEU A 22 -2.45 -7.37 1.30
C LEU A 22 -1.29 -6.78 2.10
N ALA A 23 -0.09 -6.73 1.52
CA ALA A 23 1.14 -6.37 2.22
C ALA A 23 1.71 -5.01 1.80
N GLY A 24 1.22 -4.40 0.71
CA GLY A 24 1.75 -3.13 0.17
C GLY A 24 3.18 -3.20 -0.40
N GLY A 25 3.89 -4.31 -0.22
CA GLY A 25 5.31 -4.47 -0.56
C GLY A 25 5.59 -5.29 -1.82
N GLY A 26 4.56 -5.76 -2.55
CA GLY A 26 4.76 -6.62 -3.73
C GLY A 26 5.59 -5.94 -4.82
N THR A 27 5.36 -4.63 -5.03
CA THR A 27 6.14 -3.79 -5.94
C THR A 27 7.64 -3.73 -5.60
N LEU A 28 8.02 -3.85 -4.32
CA LEU A 28 9.44 -3.83 -3.89
C LEU A 28 10.23 -5.02 -4.42
N ILE A 29 9.54 -6.11 -4.78
CA ILE A 29 10.14 -7.31 -5.37
C ILE A 29 9.99 -7.27 -6.89
N THR A 30 8.77 -7.05 -7.40
CA THR A 30 8.50 -7.17 -8.84
C THR A 30 9.19 -6.08 -9.67
N PHE A 31 9.40 -4.89 -9.12
CA PHE A 31 10.03 -3.79 -9.85
C PHE A 31 11.55 -4.01 -10.10
N PRO A 32 12.38 -4.34 -9.10
CA PRO A 32 13.79 -4.73 -9.34
C PRO A 32 13.95 -5.90 -10.29
N VAL A 33 13.05 -6.89 -10.21
CA VAL A 33 13.08 -8.04 -11.10
C VAL A 33 12.85 -7.60 -12.55
N LEU A 34 11.87 -6.72 -12.79
CA LEU A 34 11.62 -6.16 -14.13
C LEU A 34 12.83 -5.37 -14.67
N MET A 35 13.49 -4.58 -13.82
CA MET A 35 14.73 -3.90 -14.24
C MET A 35 15.88 -4.88 -14.50
N ALA A 36 16.00 -5.92 -13.68
CA ALA A 36 17.05 -6.93 -13.82
C ALA A 36 16.91 -7.75 -15.13
N VAL A 37 15.69 -7.93 -15.64
CA VAL A 37 15.45 -8.54 -16.96
C VAL A 37 15.60 -7.56 -18.13
N GLY A 38 16.04 -6.32 -17.86
CA GLY A 38 16.44 -5.35 -18.87
C GLY A 38 15.38 -4.33 -19.25
N LEU A 39 14.26 -4.20 -18.50
CA LEU A 39 13.31 -3.13 -18.77
C LEU A 39 13.84 -1.78 -18.27
N PRO A 40 13.68 -0.71 -19.07
CA PRO A 40 13.79 0.68 -18.62
C PRO A 40 13.08 0.93 -17.29
N ALA A 41 13.69 1.70 -16.40
CA ALA A 41 13.15 1.95 -15.06
C ALA A 41 11.74 2.55 -15.10
N VAL A 42 11.49 3.48 -16.03
CA VAL A 42 10.16 4.08 -16.22
C VAL A 42 9.16 3.05 -16.74
N SER A 43 9.52 2.29 -17.78
CA SER A 43 8.64 1.25 -18.36
C SER A 43 8.34 0.13 -17.36
N ALA A 44 9.33 -0.29 -16.57
CA ALA A 44 9.18 -1.28 -15.51
C ALA A 44 8.20 -0.80 -14.43
N ASN A 45 8.27 0.48 -14.03
CA ASN A 45 7.35 1.07 -13.05
C ASN A 45 5.92 1.13 -13.61
N VAL A 46 5.75 1.68 -14.81
CA VAL A 46 4.45 1.78 -15.48
C VAL A 46 3.81 0.40 -15.66
N THR A 47 4.59 -0.59 -16.10
CA THR A 47 4.13 -1.97 -16.28
C THR A 47 3.65 -2.57 -14.97
N ASN A 48 4.42 -2.39 -13.90
CA ASN A 48 4.06 -2.88 -12.56
C ASN A 48 2.78 -2.21 -12.05
N THR A 49 2.66 -0.89 -12.15
CA THR A 49 1.45 -0.16 -11.73
C THR A 49 0.22 -0.58 -12.52
N VAL A 50 0.32 -0.70 -13.85
CA VAL A 50 -0.81 -1.12 -14.71
C VAL A 50 -1.22 -2.56 -14.39
N ALA A 51 -0.26 -3.46 -14.15
CA ALA A 51 -0.55 -4.84 -13.76
C ALA A 51 -1.34 -4.93 -12.43
N LEU A 52 -1.18 -3.95 -11.54
CA LEU A 52 -1.87 -3.90 -10.26
C LEU A 52 -3.28 -3.29 -10.32
N CYS A 53 -3.59 -2.48 -11.35
CA CYS A 53 -4.88 -1.80 -11.47
C CYS A 53 -6.11 -2.73 -11.33
N PRO A 54 -6.19 -3.90 -12.01
CA PRO A 54 -7.31 -4.81 -11.84
C PRO A 54 -7.42 -5.33 -10.40
N GLY A 55 -6.29 -5.59 -9.74
CA GLY A 55 -6.23 -6.03 -8.34
C GLY A 55 -6.75 -4.96 -7.38
N TYR A 56 -6.35 -3.69 -7.58
CA TYR A 56 -6.87 -2.57 -6.78
C TYR A 56 -8.37 -2.33 -6.99
N LEU A 57 -8.84 -2.41 -8.23
CA LEU A 57 -10.28 -2.30 -8.53
C LEU A 57 -11.06 -3.44 -7.87
N GLY A 58 -10.60 -4.68 -8.02
CA GLY A 58 -11.22 -5.86 -7.40
C GLY A 58 -11.25 -5.77 -5.88
N GLY A 59 -10.13 -5.39 -5.24
CA GLY A 59 -10.04 -5.20 -3.80
C GLY A 59 -10.96 -4.07 -3.29
N THR A 60 -11.04 -2.97 -4.02
CA THR A 60 -11.94 -1.85 -3.69
C THR A 60 -13.41 -2.26 -3.78
N LEU A 61 -13.79 -3.03 -4.82
CA LEU A 61 -15.15 -3.55 -4.99
C LEU A 61 -15.50 -4.57 -3.91
N ALA A 62 -14.57 -5.47 -3.56
CA ALA A 62 -14.75 -6.45 -2.49
C ALA A 62 -15.00 -5.79 -1.13
N GLN A 63 -14.28 -4.70 -0.83
CA GLN A 63 -14.43 -3.95 0.42
C GLN A 63 -15.50 -2.84 0.35
N SER A 64 -16.26 -2.74 -0.74
CA SER A 64 -17.14 -1.60 -1.00
C SER A 64 -18.23 -1.37 0.05
N LYS A 65 -18.66 -2.42 0.77
CA LYS A 65 -19.63 -2.32 1.87
C LYS A 65 -19.05 -1.54 3.06
N ASP A 66 -17.82 -1.82 3.45
CA ASP A 66 -17.15 -1.17 4.58
C ASP A 66 -16.73 0.27 4.24
N LEU A 67 -16.52 0.57 2.96
CA LEU A 67 -16.27 1.94 2.50
C LEU A 67 -17.51 2.85 2.66
N LYS A 68 -18.73 2.30 2.69
CA LYS A 68 -19.96 3.10 2.84
C LYS A 68 -20.02 3.82 4.18
N ASP A 69 -19.46 3.23 5.22
CA ASP A 69 -19.43 3.81 6.56
C ASP A 69 -18.31 4.85 6.73
N GLN A 70 -17.36 4.91 5.78
CA GLN A 70 -16.22 5.85 5.80
C GLN A 70 -16.26 6.92 4.70
N LYS A 71 -17.44 7.21 4.13
CA LYS A 71 -17.61 8.18 3.02
C LYS A 71 -16.93 9.53 3.27
N LYS A 72 -17.02 10.09 4.48
CA LYS A 72 -16.41 11.40 4.79
C LYS A 72 -14.88 11.36 4.65
N ARG A 73 -14.25 10.29 5.12
CA ARG A 73 -12.80 10.09 5.02
C ARG A 73 -12.39 9.83 3.56
N LEU A 74 -13.19 9.07 2.83
CA LEU A 74 -12.99 8.82 1.40
C LEU A 74 -13.01 10.12 0.59
N TRP A 75 -13.94 11.03 0.83
CA TRP A 75 -14.02 12.33 0.14
C TRP A 75 -12.84 13.25 0.40
N VAL A 76 -12.14 13.10 1.53
CA VAL A 76 -10.92 13.85 1.84
C VAL A 76 -9.69 13.19 1.19
N LEU A 77 -9.62 11.86 1.20
CA LEU A 77 -8.47 11.11 0.71
C LEU A 77 -8.44 10.95 -0.82
N LEU A 78 -9.61 10.87 -1.46
CA LEU A 78 -9.72 10.77 -2.93
C LEU A 78 -8.98 11.89 -3.67
N PRO A 79 -9.25 13.18 -3.41
CA PRO A 79 -8.57 14.25 -4.11
C PRO A 79 -7.07 14.25 -3.81
N ALA A 80 -6.65 13.96 -2.58
CA ALA A 80 -5.23 13.84 -2.24
C ALA A 80 -4.55 12.70 -3.03
N GLY A 81 -5.21 11.55 -3.16
CA GLY A 81 -4.71 10.41 -3.93
C GLY A 81 -4.65 10.69 -5.44
N VAL A 82 -5.68 11.34 -5.99
CA VAL A 82 -5.72 11.73 -7.41
C VAL A 82 -4.63 12.75 -7.71
N LEU A 83 -4.53 13.81 -6.91
CA LEU A 83 -3.51 14.85 -7.10
C LEU A 83 -2.10 14.30 -6.91
N GLY A 84 -1.88 13.48 -5.88
CA GLY A 84 -0.60 12.83 -5.62
C GLY A 84 -0.21 11.86 -6.75
N GLY A 85 -1.15 11.07 -7.25
CA GLY A 85 -0.94 10.15 -8.37
C GLY A 85 -0.63 10.88 -9.68
N LEU A 86 -1.37 11.94 -9.99
CA LEU A 86 -1.11 12.77 -11.18
C LEU A 86 0.24 13.49 -11.08
N ALA A 87 0.51 14.14 -9.95
CA ALA A 87 1.78 14.84 -9.73
C ALA A 87 2.96 13.87 -9.79
N GLY A 88 2.85 12.70 -9.14
CA GLY A 88 3.88 11.66 -9.16
C GLY A 88 4.07 11.07 -10.56
N GLY A 89 2.99 10.82 -11.30
CA GLY A 89 3.07 10.32 -12.68
C GLY A 89 3.70 11.33 -13.64
N ILE A 90 3.34 12.61 -13.54
CA ILE A 90 3.96 13.68 -14.32
C ILE A 90 5.45 13.79 -13.98
N LEU A 91 5.80 13.77 -12.70
CA LEU A 91 7.19 13.84 -12.25
C LEU A 91 7.99 12.64 -12.78
N LEU A 92 7.43 11.43 -12.69
CA LEU A 92 8.05 10.21 -13.20
C LEU A 92 8.31 10.29 -14.72
N LEU A 93 7.33 10.73 -15.49
CA LEU A 93 7.43 10.84 -16.96
C LEU A 93 8.38 11.96 -17.41
N ASN A 94 8.56 13.02 -16.62
CA ASN A 94 9.50 14.10 -16.90
C ASN A 94 10.90 13.85 -16.33
N THR A 95 11.06 12.85 -15.45
CA THR A 95 12.36 12.47 -14.92
C THR A 95 13.13 11.66 -15.96
N GLY A 96 14.37 12.05 -16.25
CA GLY A 96 15.22 11.28 -17.16
C GLY A 96 15.44 9.85 -16.66
N GLU A 97 15.40 8.88 -17.57
CA GLU A 97 15.44 7.44 -17.25
C GLU A 97 16.63 7.06 -16.35
N LYS A 98 17.81 7.65 -16.62
CA LYS A 98 19.02 7.46 -15.82
C LYS A 98 18.86 7.98 -14.39
N LEU A 99 18.32 9.19 -14.21
CA LEU A 99 18.11 9.78 -12.90
C LEU A 99 17.12 8.94 -12.08
N PHE A 100 16.04 8.47 -12.71
CA PHE A 100 15.10 7.60 -12.01
C PHE A 100 15.76 6.28 -11.61
N ALA A 101 16.48 5.60 -12.52
CA ALA A 101 17.19 4.37 -12.24
C ALA A 101 18.20 4.51 -11.08
N ASP A 102 18.91 5.63 -11.00
CA ASP A 102 19.85 5.92 -9.92
C ASP A 102 19.14 6.14 -8.57
N LEU A 103 17.91 6.65 -8.58
CA LEU A 103 17.09 6.86 -7.37
C LEU A 103 16.40 5.58 -6.88
N VAL A 104 16.10 4.63 -7.78
CA VAL A 104 15.37 3.39 -7.46
C VAL A 104 15.90 2.66 -6.23
N PRO A 105 17.22 2.39 -6.07
CA PRO A 105 17.73 1.68 -4.89
C PRO A 105 17.40 2.39 -3.57
N TYR A 106 17.52 3.72 -3.55
CA TYR A 106 17.21 4.52 -2.36
C TYR A 106 15.71 4.51 -2.04
N LEU A 107 14.86 4.57 -3.06
CA LEU A 107 13.41 4.48 -2.90
C LEU A 107 12.98 3.12 -2.34
N ILE A 108 13.59 2.04 -2.81
CA ILE A 108 13.30 0.68 -2.34
C ILE A 108 13.79 0.49 -0.91
N LEU A 109 14.99 0.98 -0.58
CA LEU A 109 15.51 0.94 0.79
C LEU A 109 14.58 1.71 1.73
N LEU A 110 14.20 2.94 1.38
CA LEU A 110 13.27 3.75 2.16
C LEU A 110 11.94 3.01 2.40
N ALA A 111 11.32 2.50 1.34
CA ALA A 111 10.05 1.79 1.43
C ALA A 111 10.15 0.49 2.24
N SER A 112 11.23 -0.28 2.07
CA SER A 112 11.49 -1.50 2.85
C SER A 112 11.70 -1.19 4.33
N THR A 113 12.44 -0.12 4.64
CA THR A 113 12.65 0.35 6.02
C THR A 113 11.34 0.81 6.65
N LEU A 114 10.51 1.58 5.93
CA LEU A 114 9.20 2.00 6.41
C LEU A 114 8.30 0.79 6.70
N LEU A 115 8.30 -0.22 5.81
CA LEU A 115 7.54 -1.45 5.99
C LEU A 115 8.04 -2.26 7.20
N ALA A 116 9.35 -2.33 7.40
CA ALA A 116 9.95 -2.99 8.57
C ALA A 116 9.57 -2.29 9.88
N ILE A 117 9.51 -0.96 9.89
CA ILE A 117 9.16 -0.14 11.06
C ILE A 117 7.65 -0.12 11.33
N GLN A 118 6.81 -0.34 10.31
CA GLN A 118 5.35 -0.27 10.44
C GLN A 118 4.80 -1.18 11.54
N ASN A 119 5.24 -2.44 11.61
CA ASN A 119 4.76 -3.41 12.59
C ASN A 119 5.07 -3.02 14.05
N PRO A 120 6.32 -2.72 14.44
CA PRO A 120 6.64 -2.31 15.81
C PRO A 120 5.96 -1.00 16.20
N VAL A 121 5.85 -0.03 15.27
CA VAL A 121 5.13 1.23 15.54
C VAL A 121 3.64 0.98 15.78
N ARG A 122 3.01 0.14 14.95
CA ARG A 122 1.60 -0.20 15.12
C ARG A 122 1.36 -0.89 16.46
N ALA A 123 2.21 -1.84 16.84
CA ALA A 123 2.12 -2.53 18.13
C ALA A 123 2.28 -1.57 19.32
N TRP A 124 3.20 -0.61 19.22
CA TRP A 124 3.39 0.40 20.25
C TRP A 124 2.20 1.35 20.38
N LEU A 125 1.60 1.75 19.26
CA LEU A 125 0.41 2.61 19.24
C LEU A 125 -0.82 1.91 19.81
N THR A 126 -1.05 0.63 19.46
CA THR A 126 -2.19 -0.14 20.01
C THR A 126 -2.06 -0.35 21.51
N HIS A 127 -0.84 -0.65 21.99
CA HIS A 127 -0.62 -0.86 23.42
C HIS A 127 -0.88 0.41 24.26
N ARG A 128 -0.61 1.60 23.70
CA ARG A 128 -0.95 2.89 24.33
C ARG A 128 -2.44 3.19 24.33
N ALA A 129 -3.16 2.81 23.27
CA ALA A 129 -4.60 2.98 23.20
C ALA A 129 -5.33 2.13 24.25
N GLU A 130 -4.89 0.88 24.45
CA GLU A 130 -5.45 -0.03 25.46
C GLU A 130 -5.23 0.49 26.89
N HIS A 131 -4.03 1.01 27.19
CA HIS A 131 -3.73 1.57 28.52
C HIS A 131 -4.59 2.79 28.89
N SER A 132 -5.02 3.54 27.87
CA SER A 132 -5.89 4.71 28.04
C SER A 132 -7.32 4.30 28.38
N LEU A 133 -7.84 3.27 27.71
CA LEU A 133 -9.19 2.72 27.93
C LEU A 133 -9.32 2.01 29.29
N SER A 134 -8.31 1.24 29.71
CA SER A 134 -8.32 0.57 31.02
C SER A 134 -8.24 1.55 32.21
N GLN A 135 -7.54 2.68 32.04
CA GLN A 135 -7.52 3.77 33.04
C GLN A 135 -8.89 4.44 33.19
N GLU A 136 -9.59 4.67 32.07
CA GLU A 136 -10.91 5.32 32.08
C GLU A 136 -11.97 4.40 32.71
N GLN A 137 -11.96 3.11 32.38
CA GLN A 137 -12.83 2.10 32.99
C GLN A 137 -12.53 1.90 34.49
N GLY A 138 -11.25 1.92 34.89
CA GLY A 138 -10.87 1.83 36.29
C GLY A 138 -11.38 3.02 37.11
N LYS A 139 -11.28 4.24 36.56
CA LYS A 139 -11.85 5.44 37.20
C LYS A 139 -13.38 5.38 37.29
N ALA A 140 -14.06 4.94 36.23
CA ALA A 140 -15.52 4.80 36.23
C ALA A 140 -16.00 3.77 37.28
N LYS A 141 -15.27 2.67 37.46
CA LYS A 141 -15.58 1.63 38.45
C LYS A 141 -15.41 2.13 39.88
N VAL A 142 -14.30 2.81 40.18
CA VAL A 142 -14.05 3.40 41.52
C VAL A 142 -15.11 4.44 41.89
N VAL A 143 -15.52 5.28 40.92
CA VAL A 143 -16.61 6.24 41.14
C VAL A 143 -17.91 5.51 41.44
N SER A 144 -18.24 4.42 40.72
CA SER A 144 -19.46 3.66 40.99
C SER A 144 -19.49 2.97 42.36
N GLU A 145 -18.34 2.46 42.83
CA GLU A 145 -18.23 1.85 44.17
C GLU A 145 -18.32 2.88 45.31
N PHE A 146 -17.95 4.15 45.05
CA PHE A 146 -18.04 5.21 46.05
C PHE A 146 -19.47 5.76 46.25
N TRP A 147 -20.37 5.50 45.29
CA TRP A 147 -21.76 5.95 45.30
C TRP A 147 -22.78 4.82 45.54
N ALA A 148 -22.31 3.59 45.81
CA ALA A 148 -23.12 2.41 46.14
C ALA A 148 -23.16 2.16 47.67
#